data_AF-A0A4R9VMV5-F1
#
_entry.id   AF-A0A4R9VMV5-F1
#
_cell.length_a   1.000
_cell.length_b   1.000
_cell.length_c   1.000
_cell.angle_alpha   90.00
_cell.angle_beta   90.00
_cell.angle_gamma   90.00
#
_symmetry.space_group_name_H-M   'P 1'
#
loop_
_entity.id
_entity.type
_entity.pdbx_description
1 polymer ?
#
loop_
_entity_poly.entity_id
_entity_poly.type
_entity_poly.pdbx_seq_one_letter_code
_entity_poly.pdbx_strand_id
1 'polypeptide(L)'
;RFDKPAVASTYVLHEGLIGYTGTEGLQEHKYASIEKDKQAQPGKSTDGWLGITDKYWAVTLVPTEKQPFQPRYAYFEDGRHRYQSDFLTDAINVDAGQSATVETEVFAGAKEVAKINAYAEDRHI
;
A
#
# COMPACT_ATOMS: atom_id res chain seq x y z
N ARG A 1 8.37 7.04 0.93
CA ARG A 1 9.68 6.77 1.62
C ARG A 1 10.81 7.32 0.77
N PHE A 2 11.88 7.90 1.34
CA PHE A 2 12.96 8.53 0.56
C PHE A 2 14.20 7.65 0.35
N ASP A 3 14.51 6.76 1.30
CA ASP A 3 15.78 6.01 1.31
C ASP A 3 15.54 4.49 1.44
N LYS A 4 16.50 3.68 1.01
CA LYS A 4 16.50 2.22 1.29
C LYS A 4 16.85 1.95 2.76
N PRO A 5 16.48 0.78 3.30
CA PRO A 5 17.01 0.34 4.58
C PRO A 5 18.55 0.32 4.56
N ALA A 6 19.19 0.85 5.62
CA ALA A 6 20.65 0.91 5.71
C ALA A 6 21.30 -0.45 6.02
N VAL A 7 20.53 -1.37 6.60
CA VAL A 7 20.98 -2.73 6.91
C VAL A 7 20.64 -3.62 5.70
N ALA A 8 21.57 -4.49 5.32
CA ALA A 8 21.36 -5.41 4.21
C ALA A 8 20.15 -6.32 4.48
N SER A 9 19.26 -6.39 3.48
CA SER A 9 18.13 -7.31 3.46
C SER A 9 18.62 -8.74 3.70
N THR A 10 17.95 -9.45 4.61
CA THR A 10 18.18 -10.88 4.81
C THR A 10 17.35 -11.65 3.79
N TYR A 11 17.93 -12.68 3.16
CA TYR A 11 17.33 -13.46 2.06
C TYR A 11 15.90 -14.01 2.30
N VAL A 12 15.41 -13.97 3.53
CA VAL A 12 14.15 -14.58 3.98
C VAL A 12 12.99 -13.58 4.05
N LEU A 13 13.23 -12.26 3.99
CA LEU A 13 12.20 -11.24 4.23
C LEU A 13 12.05 -10.27 3.06
N HIS A 14 10.80 -9.98 2.67
CA HIS A 14 10.51 -8.92 1.71
C HIS A 14 10.68 -7.53 2.34
N GLU A 15 11.39 -6.67 1.62
CA GLU A 15 11.59 -5.25 1.92
C GLU A 15 11.33 -4.47 0.64
N GLY A 16 10.34 -3.58 0.68
CA GLY A 16 9.87 -2.89 -0.52
C GLY A 16 8.42 -2.50 -0.45
N LEU A 17 7.85 -2.24 -1.62
CA LEU A 17 6.43 -1.97 -1.78
C LEU A 17 5.70 -3.30 -1.80
N ILE A 18 4.56 -3.37 -1.12
CA ILE A 18 3.81 -4.61 -0.91
C ILE A 18 2.32 -4.31 -0.83
N GLY A 19 1.48 -5.25 -1.25
CA GLY A 19 0.05 -5.18 -1.04
C GLY A 19 -0.67 -6.47 -1.43
N TYR A 20 -1.96 -6.52 -1.19
CA TYR A 20 -2.86 -7.56 -1.68
C TYR A 20 -3.96 -6.88 -2.51
N THR A 21 -4.19 -7.35 -3.73
CA THR A 21 -5.13 -6.72 -4.66
C THR A 21 -6.09 -7.78 -5.22
N GLY A 22 -7.19 -8.03 -4.50
CA GLY A 22 -8.28 -8.91 -4.91
C GLY A 22 -7.84 -10.20 -5.62
N THR A 23 -8.23 -10.34 -6.88
CA THR A 23 -7.93 -11.53 -7.70
C THR A 23 -6.48 -11.65 -8.12
N GLU A 24 -5.74 -10.54 -8.19
CA GLU A 24 -4.30 -10.54 -8.49
C GLU A 24 -3.46 -10.95 -7.28
N GLY A 25 -4.06 -10.97 -6.08
CA GLY A 25 -3.45 -11.49 -4.87
C GLY A 25 -2.27 -10.66 -4.37
N LEU A 26 -1.30 -11.32 -3.74
CA LEU A 26 -0.12 -10.70 -3.14
C LEU A 26 0.80 -10.08 -4.21
N GLN A 27 1.10 -8.80 -4.03
CA GLN A 27 2.01 -8.01 -4.86
C GLN A 27 3.25 -7.63 -4.04
N GLU A 28 4.44 -7.94 -4.57
CA GLU A 28 5.71 -7.68 -3.89
C GLU A 28 6.73 -7.04 -4.85
N HIS A 29 7.06 -5.77 -4.63
CA HIS A 29 8.05 -5.04 -5.41
C HIS A 29 9.23 -4.63 -4.54
N LYS A 30 10.38 -5.30 -4.72
CA LYS A 30 11.62 -4.93 -4.04
C LYS A 30 12.02 -3.51 -4.44
N TYR A 31 12.65 -2.76 -3.53
CA TYR A 31 13.14 -1.41 -3.82
C TYR A 31 14.01 -1.35 -5.09
N ALA A 32 14.91 -2.32 -5.28
CA ALA A 32 15.78 -2.37 -6.46
C ALA A 32 15.04 -2.72 -7.77
N SER A 33 13.89 -3.39 -7.69
CA SER A 33 13.07 -3.68 -8.88
C SER A 33 12.30 -2.44 -9.30
N ILE A 34 11.57 -1.81 -8.37
CA ILE A 34 10.76 -0.64 -8.70
C ILE A 34 11.59 0.57 -9.16
N GLU A 35 12.86 0.68 -8.73
CA GLU A 35 13.78 1.70 -9.26
C GLU A 35 14.08 1.54 -10.74
N LYS A 36 14.11 0.30 -11.23
CA LYS A 36 14.34 -0.01 -12.64
C LYS A 36 13.05 0.14 -13.43
N ASP A 37 11.97 -0.43 -12.88
CA ASP A 37 10.66 -0.49 -13.54
C ASP A 37 9.94 0.86 -13.52
N LYS A 38 10.33 1.75 -12.59
CA LYS A 38 9.75 3.07 -12.25
C LYS A 38 8.33 3.01 -11.72
N GLN A 39 7.48 2.12 -12.24
CA GLN A 39 6.10 1.98 -11.82
C GLN A 39 5.61 0.55 -12.00
N ALA A 40 4.75 0.10 -11.10
CA ALA A 40 3.87 -1.04 -11.27
C ALA A 40 2.43 -0.63 -10.93
N GLN A 41 1.48 -1.10 -11.74
CA GLN A 41 0.07 -0.77 -11.60
C GLN A 41 -0.74 -2.06 -11.79
N PRO A 42 -1.02 -2.82 -10.71
CA PRO A 42 -1.93 -3.95 -10.74
C PRO A 42 -3.31 -3.54 -11.26
N GLY A 43 -4.18 -4.46 -11.63
CA GLY A 43 -5.56 -4.16 -12.01
C GLY A 43 -6.35 -3.45 -10.89
N LYS A 44 -7.47 -2.82 -11.28
CA LYS A 44 -8.43 -2.29 -10.29
C LYS A 44 -8.90 -3.41 -9.38
N SER A 45 -9.00 -3.11 -8.08
CA SER A 45 -9.50 -4.03 -7.07
C SER A 45 -10.63 -3.37 -6.27
N THR A 46 -11.51 -4.18 -5.70
CA THR A 46 -12.55 -3.74 -4.75
C THR A 46 -12.21 -4.12 -3.30
N ASP A 47 -11.11 -4.82 -3.09
CA ASP A 47 -10.65 -5.29 -1.79
C ASP A 47 -9.12 -5.36 -1.72
N GLY A 48 -8.62 -5.39 -0.49
CA GLY A 48 -7.20 -5.52 -0.18
C GLY A 48 -6.57 -4.25 0.38
N TRP A 49 -5.24 -4.21 0.33
CA TRP A 49 -4.42 -3.17 0.97
C TRP A 49 -3.09 -3.02 0.24
N LEU A 50 -2.40 -1.91 0.46
CA LEU A 50 -1.09 -1.65 -0.13
C LEU A 50 -0.25 -0.75 0.75
N GLY A 51 1.06 -0.83 0.62
CA GLY A 51 1.96 -0.13 1.51
C GLY A 51 3.42 -0.34 1.21
N ILE A 52 4.23 -0.02 2.22
CA ILE A 52 5.68 -0.17 2.21
C ILE A 52 6.08 -0.91 3.47
N THR A 53 6.94 -1.89 3.32
CA THR A 53 7.47 -2.68 4.43
C THR A 53 8.99 -2.69 4.45
N ASP A 54 9.53 -2.86 5.66
CA ASP A 54 10.95 -3.05 5.93
C ASP A 54 11.11 -4.19 6.97
N LYS A 55 12.33 -4.42 7.45
CA LYS A 55 12.62 -5.47 8.43
C LYS A 55 11.76 -5.39 9.70
N TYR A 56 11.56 -4.18 10.22
CA TYR A 56 10.96 -3.98 11.55
C TYR A 56 9.59 -3.29 11.54
N TRP A 57 9.22 -2.62 10.46
CA TRP A 57 8.03 -1.78 10.41
C TRP A 57 7.30 -1.95 9.08
N ALA A 58 6.02 -1.60 9.08
CA ALA A 58 5.21 -1.48 7.88
C ALA A 58 4.31 -0.24 7.99
N VAL A 59 4.00 0.35 6.84
CA VAL A 59 2.94 1.33 6.69
C VAL A 59 2.05 0.85 5.55
N THR A 60 0.75 0.67 5.81
CA THR A 60 -0.22 0.21 4.82
C THR A 60 -1.47 1.08 4.83
N LEU A 61 -2.09 1.16 3.67
CA LEU A 61 -3.37 1.80 3.39
C LEU A 61 -4.38 0.69 3.09
N VAL A 62 -5.58 0.79 3.66
CA VAL A 62 -6.71 -0.09 3.38
C VAL A 62 -7.88 0.77 2.89
N PRO A 63 -8.19 0.73 1.58
CA PRO A 63 -9.40 1.35 1.06
C PRO A 63 -10.64 0.72 1.71
N THR A 64 -11.53 1.52 2.28
CA THR A 64 -12.76 1.02 2.92
C THR A 64 -13.94 0.97 1.95
N GLU A 65 -15.07 0.45 2.41
CA GLU A 65 -16.36 0.45 1.69
C GLU A 65 -16.44 -0.36 0.38
N LYS A 66 -15.45 -1.20 0.09
CA LYS A 66 -15.38 -1.99 -1.16
C LYS A 66 -15.43 -1.13 -2.44
N GLN A 67 -15.08 0.16 -2.33
CA GLN A 67 -15.01 1.03 -3.51
C GLN A 67 -13.90 0.54 -4.44
N PRO A 68 -14.13 0.47 -5.76
CA PRO A 68 -13.07 0.16 -6.70
C PRO A 68 -11.93 1.16 -6.58
N PHE A 69 -10.72 0.64 -6.42
CA PHE A 69 -9.50 1.42 -6.37
C PHE A 69 -8.46 0.87 -7.36
N GLN A 70 -7.69 1.78 -7.91
CA GLN A 70 -6.56 1.51 -8.78
C GLN A 70 -5.27 1.62 -7.96
N PRO A 71 -4.66 0.49 -7.53
CA PRO A 71 -3.39 0.51 -6.81
C PRO A 71 -2.25 0.94 -7.73
N ARG A 72 -1.23 1.58 -7.15
CA ARG A 72 0.00 1.97 -7.82
C ARG A 72 1.20 1.90 -6.88
N TYR A 73 2.29 1.37 -7.41
CA TYR A 73 3.62 1.37 -6.81
C TYR A 73 4.54 2.15 -7.73
N ALA A 74 5.27 3.13 -7.19
CA ALA A 74 6.11 4.00 -8.01
C ALA A 74 7.41 4.38 -7.32
N TYR A 75 8.42 4.62 -8.16
CA TYR A 75 9.67 5.25 -7.80
C TYR A 75 9.87 6.50 -8.67
N PHE A 76 10.12 7.61 -7.99
CA PHE A 76 10.25 8.93 -8.58
C PHE A 76 11.69 9.41 -8.45
N GLU A 77 12.22 9.98 -9.52
CA GLU A 77 13.55 10.63 -9.56
C GLU A 77 13.44 12.14 -9.80
N ASP A 78 12.23 12.66 -10.00
CA ASP A 78 11.96 14.08 -10.16
C ASP A 78 12.12 14.79 -8.80
N GLY A 79 13.26 15.48 -8.65
CA GLY A 79 13.63 16.14 -7.41
C GLY A 79 14.26 15.17 -6.42
N ARG A 80 13.59 14.90 -5.30
CA ARG A 80 14.10 13.96 -4.28
C ARG A 80 13.58 12.57 -4.56
N HIS A 81 14.51 11.62 -4.70
CA HIS A 81 14.20 10.21 -4.88
C HIS A 81 13.19 9.71 -3.85
N ARG A 82 12.12 9.06 -4.29
CA ARG A 82 11.07 8.56 -3.38
C ARG A 82 10.34 7.35 -3.93
N TYR A 83 10.02 6.44 -3.03
CA TYR A 83 9.11 5.32 -3.23
C TYR A 83 7.71 5.68 -2.73
N GLN A 84 6.70 5.28 -3.48
CA GLN A 84 5.30 5.58 -3.18
C GLN A 84 4.43 4.35 -3.45
N SER A 85 3.60 4.01 -2.47
CA SER A 85 2.47 3.10 -2.64
C SER A 85 1.22 3.93 -2.41
N ASP A 86 0.36 4.03 -3.41
CA ASP A 86 -0.86 4.85 -3.40
C ASP A 86 -1.96 4.19 -4.22
N PHE A 87 -3.20 4.61 -3.99
CA PHE A 87 -4.34 4.16 -4.78
C PHE A 87 -5.19 5.35 -5.21
N LEU A 88 -5.95 5.14 -6.29
CA LEU A 88 -6.94 6.09 -6.79
C LEU A 88 -8.31 5.43 -6.82
N THR A 89 -9.30 6.01 -6.15
CA THR A 89 -10.70 5.57 -6.22
C THR A 89 -11.37 6.08 -7.49
N ASP A 90 -12.54 5.53 -7.82
CA ASP A 90 -13.42 6.13 -8.81
C ASP A 90 -13.90 7.53 -8.37
N ALA A 91 -14.38 8.32 -9.34
CA ALA A 91 -14.87 9.66 -9.07
C ALA A 91 -16.11 9.63 -8.18
N ILE A 92 -16.10 10.48 -7.14
CA ILE A 92 -17.22 10.63 -6.21
C ILE A 92 -17.98 11.89 -6.59
N ASN A 93 -19.23 11.73 -7.06
CA ASN A 93 -20.11 12.84 -7.39
C ASN A 93 -20.85 13.32 -6.12
N VAL A 94 -20.84 14.63 -5.88
CA VAL A 94 -21.55 15.26 -4.76
C VAL A 94 -22.46 16.34 -5.32
N ASP A 95 -23.76 16.06 -5.33
CA ASP A 95 -24.76 16.99 -5.83
C ASP A 95 -25.00 18.16 -4.86
N ALA A 96 -25.67 19.22 -5.36
CA ALA A 96 -25.99 20.39 -4.56
C ALA A 96 -26.78 20.01 -3.28
N GLY A 97 -26.23 20.37 -2.12
CA GLY A 97 -26.84 20.08 -0.82
C GLY A 97 -26.57 18.66 -0.28
N GLN A 98 -25.78 17.84 -0.98
CA GLN A 98 -25.36 16.51 -0.51
C GLN A 98 -23.97 16.55 0.15
N SER A 99 -23.61 15.45 0.82
CA SER A 99 -22.29 15.19 1.38
C SER A 99 -21.84 13.76 1.04
N ALA A 100 -20.53 13.56 0.87
CA ALA A 100 -19.93 12.25 0.75
C ALA A 100 -18.84 12.08 1.80
N THR A 101 -18.72 10.86 2.33
CA THR A 101 -17.65 10.45 3.25
C THR A 101 -16.70 9.53 2.49
N VAL A 102 -15.40 9.72 2.67
CA VAL A 102 -14.37 8.81 2.19
C VAL A 102 -13.54 8.41 3.38
N GLU A 103 -13.51 7.12 3.65
CA GLU A 103 -12.71 6.54 4.72
C GLU A 103 -11.54 5.76 4.12
N THR A 104 -10.43 5.72 4.85
CA THR A 104 -9.26 4.92 4.51
C THR A 104 -8.58 4.59 5.81
N GLU A 105 -8.29 3.32 6.04
CA GLU A 105 -7.57 2.92 7.23
C GLU A 105 -6.07 2.90 6.98
N VAL A 106 -5.31 3.21 8.02
CA VAL A 106 -3.86 3.26 7.99
C VAL A 106 -3.33 2.40 9.11
N PHE A 107 -2.46 1.44 8.78
CA PHE A 107 -1.55 0.86 9.74
C PHE A 107 -0.18 1.53 9.59
N ALA A 108 0.42 1.95 10.69
CA ALA A 108 1.78 2.48 10.70
C ALA A 108 2.45 2.10 12.01
N GLY A 109 3.37 1.14 11.98
CA GLY A 109 3.99 0.67 13.21
C GLY A 109 5.01 -0.43 13.03
N ALA A 110 5.55 -0.87 14.17
CA ALA A 110 6.40 -2.04 14.24
C ALA A 110 5.61 -3.29 13.84
N LYS A 111 6.30 -4.25 13.23
CA LYS A 111 5.75 -5.58 12.90
C LYS A 111 5.56 -6.40 14.18
N GLU A 112 4.52 -6.08 14.94
CA GLU A 112 4.05 -6.89 16.05
C GLU A 112 2.88 -7.75 15.56
N VAL A 113 3.18 -9.00 15.16
CA VAL A 113 2.22 -9.92 14.53
C VAL A 113 0.91 -10.03 15.31
N ALA A 114 0.97 -10.07 16.64
CA ALA A 114 -0.23 -10.15 17.49
C ALA A 114 -1.15 -8.93 17.37
N LYS A 115 -0.60 -7.71 17.25
CA LYS A 115 -1.40 -6.48 17.11
C LYS A 115 -1.97 -6.34 15.69
N ILE A 116 -1.22 -6.75 14.68
CA ILE A 116 -1.67 -6.74 13.28
C ILE A 116 -2.83 -7.71 13.10
N ASN A 117 -2.70 -8.94 13.61
CA ASN A 117 -3.76 -9.95 13.51
C ASN A 117 -5.04 -9.53 14.25
N ALA A 118 -4.91 -8.94 15.45
CA ALA A 118 -6.07 -8.43 16.17
C ALA A 118 -6.81 -7.31 15.41
N TYR A 119 -6.08 -6.43 14.71
CA TYR A 119 -6.69 -5.38 13.89
C TYR A 119 -7.40 -5.95 12.66
N ALA A 120 -6.78 -6.94 12.00
CA ALA A 120 -7.39 -7.63 10.86
C ALA A 120 -8.68 -8.39 11.26
N GLU A 121 -8.65 -9.12 12.38
CA GLU A 121 -9.82 -9.82 12.92
C GLU A 121 -10.94 -8.86 13.34
N ASP A 122 -10.64 -7.75 14.03
CA ASP A 122 -11.64 -6.76 14.45
C ASP A 122 -12.32 -6.08 13.26
N ARG A 123 -11.55 -5.74 12.23
CA ARG A 123 -12.01 -5.01 11.04
C ARG A 123 -12.53 -5.92 9.91
N HIS A 124 -12.43 -7.24 10.06
CA HIS A 124 -12.86 -8.23 9.06
C HIS A 124 -12.23 -8.00 7.68
N ILE A 125 -10.94 -7.65 7.66
CA ILE A 125 -10.11 -7.34 6.48
C ILE A 125 -9.03 -8.38 6.23
#